data_AF-A0A063YT15-F1
#
_entry.id   AF-A0A063YT15-F1
#
_cell.length_a   1.000
_cell.length_b   1.000
_cell.length_c   1.000
_cell.angle_alpha   90.00
_cell.angle_beta   90.00
_cell.angle_gamma   90.00
#
_symmetry.space_group_name_H-M   'P 1'
#
loop_
_entity.id
_entity.type
_entity.pdbx_description
1 polymer ?
#
loop_
_entity_poly.entity_id
_entity_poly.type
_entity_poly.pdbx_seq_one_letter_code
_entity_poly.pdbx_strand_id
1 'polypeptide(L)'
;MMVIFVFIIALLLASFFNVVGLRVPVGESIIRPRSHCPACGRTLSAGELIPVVSYVAQKGRCKGCGGRISPLYPLMELTTAALLTAAPMWIGWGGRLIVAWTLISLLAIIVVSDLRYMLIPDRVLLVFAGLFLMERLVIPFLPWVDMLLGAAVGFSLLWLIAVLSNGGMGGGDVKLFAVLGMVLGWKMVLLAFFLATLYGTIIGLIGMALGRVRRGKPMPFAPAIALGSLTALFFGDQLVDAYMDLFV
;
A
#
# COMPACT_ATOMS: atom_id res chain seq x y z
N MET A 1 -13.71 -21.02 10.70
CA MET A 1 -14.82 -20.48 9.87
C MET A 1 -14.69 -18.98 9.64
N MET A 2 -14.57 -18.15 10.69
CA MET A 2 -14.42 -16.69 10.57
C MET A 2 -13.22 -16.24 9.71
N VAL A 3 -12.03 -16.82 9.91
CA VAL A 3 -10.81 -16.49 9.13
C VAL A 3 -10.99 -16.74 7.64
N ILE A 4 -11.61 -17.86 7.27
CA ILE A 4 -11.87 -18.23 5.86
C ILE A 4 -12.82 -17.21 5.22
N PHE A 5 -13.88 -16.84 5.94
CA PHE A 5 -14.84 -15.85 5.48
C PHE A 5 -14.18 -14.48 5.25
N VAL A 6 -13.37 -14.01 6.21
CA VAL A 6 -12.59 -12.77 6.08
C VAL A 6 -11.65 -12.84 4.89
N PHE A 7 -10.94 -13.96 4.72
CA PHE A 7 -10.00 -14.14 3.62
C PHE A 7 -10.68 -14.08 2.24
N ILE A 8 -11.86 -14.68 2.09
CA ILE A 8 -12.63 -14.61 0.83
C ILE A 8 -13.04 -13.17 0.52
N ILE A 9 -13.56 -12.44 1.51
CA ILE A 9 -13.90 -11.02 1.33
C ILE A 9 -12.65 -10.19 1.01
N ALA A 10 -11.55 -10.45 1.72
CA ALA A 10 -10.30 -9.76 1.54
C ALA A 10 -9.70 -10.01 0.15
N LEU A 11 -9.85 -11.21 -0.43
CA LEU A 11 -9.47 -11.48 -1.82
C LEU A 11 -10.28 -10.67 -2.83
N LEU A 12 -11.59 -10.53 -2.63
CA LEU A 12 -12.44 -9.71 -3.49
C LEU A 12 -12.05 -8.23 -3.43
N LEU A 13 -11.84 -7.71 -2.22
CA LEU A 13 -11.36 -6.34 -2.01
C LEU A 13 -9.96 -6.13 -2.60
N ALA A 14 -9.04 -7.07 -2.40
CA ALA A 14 -7.69 -7.00 -2.94
C ALA A 14 -7.68 -6.93 -4.47
N SER A 15 -8.56 -7.69 -5.14
CA SER A 15 -8.72 -7.62 -6.60
C SER A 15 -9.25 -6.26 -7.03
N PHE A 16 -10.22 -5.70 -6.30
CA PHE A 16 -10.71 -4.34 -6.55
C PHE A 16 -9.61 -3.28 -6.37
N PHE A 17 -8.82 -3.34 -5.30
CA PHE A 17 -7.70 -2.40 -5.07
C PHE A 17 -6.67 -2.46 -6.19
N ASN A 18 -6.42 -3.64 -6.75
CA ASN A 18 -5.56 -3.81 -7.91
C ASN A 18 -6.10 -3.07 -9.14
N VAL A 19 -7.41 -3.15 -9.39
CA VAL A 19 -8.07 -2.38 -10.45
C VAL A 19 -7.93 -0.87 -10.22
N VAL A 20 -8.16 -0.39 -8.99
CA VAL A 20 -8.01 1.03 -8.66
C VAL A 20 -6.57 1.49 -8.91
N GLY A 21 -5.57 0.74 -8.44
CA GLY A 21 -4.16 1.06 -8.62
C GLY A 21 -3.68 1.01 -10.07
N LEU A 22 -4.34 0.25 -10.93
CA LEU A 22 -3.99 0.18 -12.35
C LEU A 22 -4.68 1.24 -13.21
N ARG A 23 -5.91 1.65 -12.85
CA ARG A 23 -6.74 2.53 -13.69
C ARG A 23 -6.68 4.00 -13.31
N VAL A 24 -6.67 4.32 -12.01
CA VAL A 24 -6.68 5.72 -11.56
C VAL A 24 -5.44 6.51 -12.03
N PRO A 25 -4.21 5.97 -12.02
CA PRO A 25 -3.03 6.70 -12.50
C PRO A 25 -3.12 7.15 -13.95
N VAL A 26 -3.82 6.38 -14.80
CA VAL A 26 -3.98 6.64 -16.23
C VAL A 26 -5.32 7.30 -16.59
N GLY A 27 -6.10 7.70 -15.58
CA GLY A 27 -7.39 8.37 -15.78
C GLY A 27 -8.51 7.47 -16.28
N GLU A 28 -8.35 6.15 -16.24
CA GLU A 28 -9.40 5.20 -16.62
C GLU A 28 -10.46 5.08 -15.52
N SER A 29 -11.70 4.79 -15.92
CA SER A 29 -12.80 4.57 -14.98
C SER A 29 -12.69 3.21 -14.28
N ILE A 30 -12.90 3.20 -12.97
CA ILE A 30 -12.92 1.99 -12.14
C ILE A 30 -14.20 1.15 -12.33
N ILE A 31 -15.24 1.71 -12.96
CA ILE A 31 -16.55 1.05 -13.15
C ILE A 31 -16.70 0.51 -14.57
N ARG A 32 -16.31 1.28 -15.59
CA ARG A 32 -16.48 0.93 -17.01
C ARG A 32 -15.20 1.28 -17.80
N PRO A 33 -14.79 0.47 -18.78
CA PRO A 33 -15.37 -0.82 -19.20
C PRO A 33 -15.02 -1.96 -18.22
N ARG A 34 -15.64 -3.13 -18.45
CA ARG A 34 -15.29 -4.36 -17.72
C ARG A 34 -13.81 -4.71 -17.91
N SER A 35 -13.27 -5.50 -16.99
CA SER A 35 -11.89 -6.01 -17.10
C SER A 35 -11.69 -6.76 -18.42
N HIS A 36 -10.58 -6.48 -19.08
CA HIS A 36 -10.25 -6.99 -20.40
C HIS A 36 -8.83 -7.53 -20.42
N CYS A 37 -8.54 -8.42 -21.38
CA CYS A 37 -7.19 -8.90 -21.59
C CYS A 37 -6.32 -7.79 -22.21
N PRO A 38 -5.14 -7.46 -21.65
CA PRO A 38 -4.27 -6.42 -22.19
C PRO A 38 -3.67 -6.77 -23.57
N ALA A 39 -3.65 -8.06 -23.94
CA ALA A 39 -3.07 -8.50 -25.21
C ALA A 39 -4.08 -8.52 -26.37
N CYS A 40 -5.32 -8.95 -26.13
CA CYS A 40 -6.33 -9.10 -27.19
C CYS A 40 -7.58 -8.24 -27.01
N GLY A 41 -7.68 -7.45 -25.93
CA GLY A 41 -8.82 -6.57 -25.68
C GLY A 41 -10.14 -7.27 -25.32
N ARG A 42 -10.21 -8.61 -25.37
CA ARG A 42 -11.45 -9.33 -25.03
C ARG A 42 -11.88 -9.04 -23.60
N THR A 43 -13.17 -8.91 -23.38
CA THR A 43 -13.75 -8.85 -22.04
C THR A 43 -13.63 -10.20 -21.32
N LEU A 44 -13.24 -10.16 -20.04
CA LEU A 44 -13.10 -11.35 -19.20
C LEU A 44 -14.46 -11.82 -18.67
N SER A 45 -14.65 -13.13 -18.63
CA SER A 45 -15.84 -13.77 -18.03
C SER A 45 -15.79 -13.72 -16.49
N ALA A 46 -16.91 -13.92 -15.81
CA ALA A 46 -16.97 -13.87 -14.34
C ALA A 46 -16.01 -14.86 -13.66
N GLY A 47 -15.88 -16.08 -14.20
CA GLY A 47 -14.93 -17.08 -13.70
C GLY A 47 -13.45 -16.68 -13.88
N GLU A 48 -13.16 -15.77 -14.80
CA GLU A 48 -11.81 -15.24 -15.04
C GLU A 48 -11.49 -14.03 -14.15
N LEU A 49 -12.47 -13.57 -13.36
CA LEU A 49 -12.32 -12.51 -12.37
C LEU A 49 -12.17 -13.06 -10.95
N ILE A 50 -12.23 -14.39 -10.76
CA ILE A 50 -12.02 -15.00 -9.45
C ILE A 50 -10.54 -14.77 -9.05
N PRO A 51 -10.26 -13.97 -8.02
CA PRO A 51 -8.89 -13.57 -7.65
C PRO A 51 -8.02 -14.80 -7.38
N VAL A 52 -6.76 -14.77 -7.82
CA VAL A 52 -5.76 -15.85 -7.70
C VAL A 52 -6.13 -17.17 -8.40
N VAL A 53 -7.31 -17.74 -8.15
CA VAL A 53 -7.80 -19.02 -8.67
C VAL A 53 -7.85 -19.00 -10.19
N SER A 54 -8.40 -17.94 -10.77
CA SER A 54 -8.49 -17.81 -12.22
C SER A 54 -7.12 -17.79 -12.89
N TYR A 55 -6.13 -17.16 -12.27
CA TYR A 55 -4.75 -17.09 -12.76
C TYR A 55 -4.07 -18.48 -12.73
N VAL A 56 -4.21 -19.20 -11.62
CA VAL A 56 -3.64 -20.54 -11.44
C VAL A 56 -4.27 -21.53 -12.43
N ALA A 57 -5.61 -21.55 -12.52
CA ALA A 57 -6.34 -22.42 -13.45
C ALA A 57 -5.96 -22.15 -14.92
N GLN A 58 -5.67 -20.89 -15.25
CA GLN A 58 -5.24 -20.46 -16.58
C GLN A 58 -3.72 -20.59 -16.81
N LYS A 59 -2.96 -21.06 -15.82
CA LYS A 59 -1.47 -21.13 -15.85
C LYS A 59 -0.84 -19.79 -16.24
N GLY A 60 -1.42 -18.68 -15.77
CA GLY A 60 -0.99 -17.31 -16.07
C GLY A 60 -1.13 -16.89 -17.53
N ARG A 61 -2.02 -17.51 -18.31
CA ARG A 61 -2.25 -17.18 -19.73
C ARG A 61 -3.71 -16.90 -20.04
N CYS A 62 -3.99 -15.92 -20.89
CA CYS A 62 -5.35 -15.63 -21.34
C CYS A 62 -5.95 -16.82 -22.11
N LYS A 63 -7.18 -17.26 -21.74
CA LYS A 63 -7.89 -18.34 -22.46
C LYS A 63 -8.10 -18.08 -23.95
N GLY A 64 -8.28 -16.82 -24.35
CA GLY A 64 -8.58 -16.46 -25.74
C GLY A 64 -7.34 -16.41 -26.64
N CYS A 65 -6.30 -15.67 -26.23
CA CYS A 65 -5.12 -15.42 -27.08
C CYS A 65 -3.82 -16.10 -26.60
N GLY A 66 -3.83 -16.79 -25.45
CA GLY A 66 -2.63 -17.40 -24.87
C GLY A 66 -1.59 -16.42 -24.33
N GLY A 67 -1.83 -15.11 -24.42
CA GLY A 67 -0.94 -14.06 -23.92
C GLY A 67 -0.69 -14.18 -22.41
N ARG A 68 0.52 -13.84 -21.97
CA ARG A 68 0.93 -13.93 -20.54
C ARG A 68 0.25 -12.84 -19.71
N ILE A 69 -0.30 -13.24 -18.58
CA ILE A 69 -0.85 -12.34 -17.54
C ILE A 69 0.27 -12.06 -16.54
N SER A 70 0.41 -10.80 -16.11
CA SER A 70 1.47 -10.43 -15.18
C SER A 70 1.28 -11.13 -13.81
N PRO A 71 2.35 -11.68 -13.20
CA PRO A 71 2.27 -12.25 -11.86
C PRO A 71 2.00 -11.21 -10.77
N LEU A 72 2.13 -9.91 -11.08
CA LEU A 72 1.77 -8.82 -10.17
C LEU A 72 0.30 -8.91 -9.72
N TYR A 73 -0.60 -9.37 -10.59
CA TYR A 73 -2.02 -9.49 -10.27
C TYR A 73 -2.28 -10.46 -9.10
N PRO A 74 -2.00 -11.77 -9.24
CA PRO A 74 -2.24 -12.73 -8.16
C PRO A 74 -1.36 -12.46 -6.93
N LEU A 75 -0.16 -11.89 -7.11
CA LEU A 75 0.72 -11.55 -5.98
C LEU A 75 0.09 -10.48 -5.10
N MET A 76 -0.33 -9.35 -5.69
CA MET A 76 -0.93 -8.26 -4.93
C MET A 76 -2.30 -8.64 -4.36
N GLU A 77 -3.07 -9.47 -5.06
CA GLU A 77 -4.32 -10.05 -4.54
C GLU A 77 -4.06 -10.88 -3.27
N LEU A 78 -3.11 -11.81 -3.33
CA LEU A 78 -2.81 -12.71 -2.22
C LEU A 78 -2.17 -11.98 -1.04
N THR A 79 -1.18 -11.11 -1.29
CA THR A 79 -0.50 -10.35 -0.24
C THR A 79 -1.47 -9.44 0.50
N THR A 80 -2.32 -8.70 -0.22
CA THR A 80 -3.31 -7.81 0.41
C THR A 80 -4.36 -8.60 1.18
N ALA A 81 -4.87 -9.70 0.62
CA ALA A 81 -5.83 -10.54 1.32
C ALA A 81 -5.26 -11.17 2.58
N ALA A 82 -4.00 -11.61 2.54
CA ALA A 82 -3.27 -12.13 3.70
C ALA A 82 -3.11 -11.05 4.77
N LEU A 83 -2.69 -9.83 4.41
CA LEU A 83 -2.52 -8.72 5.35
C LEU A 83 -3.85 -8.34 6.03
N LEU A 84 -4.93 -8.17 5.26
CA LEU A 84 -6.25 -7.88 5.82
C LEU A 84 -6.75 -8.99 6.76
N THR A 85 -6.48 -10.26 6.42
CA THR A 85 -6.88 -11.41 7.23
C THR A 85 -6.03 -11.56 8.50
N ALA A 86 -4.75 -11.21 8.44
CA ALA A 86 -3.83 -11.28 9.56
C ALA A 86 -3.98 -10.11 10.54
N ALA A 87 -4.38 -8.92 10.06
CA ALA A 87 -4.56 -7.72 10.89
C ALA A 87 -5.38 -7.94 12.19
N PRO A 88 -6.54 -8.62 12.21
CA PRO A 88 -7.27 -8.87 13.46
C PRO A 88 -6.54 -9.80 14.43
N MET A 89 -5.56 -10.59 13.98
CA MET A 89 -4.77 -11.46 14.85
C MET A 89 -3.70 -10.67 15.64
N TRP A 90 -3.29 -9.51 15.14
CA TRP A 90 -2.30 -8.65 15.80
C TRP A 90 -2.93 -7.50 16.58
N ILE A 91 -3.99 -6.88 16.03
CA ILE A 91 -4.63 -5.70 16.63
C ILE A 91 -5.87 -6.08 17.46
N GLY A 92 -6.45 -7.25 17.22
CA GLY A 92 -7.74 -7.64 17.79
C GLY A 92 -8.95 -7.05 17.06
N TRP A 93 -10.14 -7.46 17.48
CA TRP A 93 -11.42 -7.03 16.91
C TRP A 93 -11.92 -5.77 17.62
N GLY A 94 -11.55 -4.60 17.11
CA GLY A 94 -11.96 -3.30 17.66
C GLY A 94 -11.87 -2.16 16.64
N GLY A 95 -12.15 -0.93 17.04
CA GLY A 95 -12.15 0.23 16.13
C GLY A 95 -10.81 0.46 15.42
N ARG A 96 -9.67 0.19 16.08
CA ARG A 96 -8.33 0.29 15.47
C ARG A 96 -8.15 -0.65 14.27
N LEU A 97 -8.89 -1.75 14.21
CA LEU A 97 -8.86 -2.68 13.08
C LEU A 97 -9.42 -2.06 11.79
N ILE A 98 -10.48 -1.26 11.90
CA ILE A 98 -11.10 -0.59 10.73
C ILE A 98 -10.05 0.34 10.10
N VAL A 99 -9.39 1.13 10.92
CA VAL A 99 -8.33 2.05 10.50
C VAL A 99 -7.14 1.30 9.87
N ALA A 100 -6.76 0.16 10.46
CA ALA A 100 -5.73 -0.71 9.91
C ALA A 100 -6.12 -1.29 8.54
N TRP A 101 -7.36 -1.76 8.36
CA TRP A 101 -7.86 -2.24 7.07
C TRP A 101 -7.91 -1.13 6.03
N THR A 102 -8.32 0.08 6.41
CA THR A 102 -8.31 1.25 5.52
C THR A 102 -6.88 1.61 5.11
N LEU A 103 -5.91 1.57 6.04
CA LEU A 103 -4.50 1.79 5.73
C LEU A 103 -3.91 0.72 4.79
N ILE A 104 -4.16 -0.56 5.05
CA ILE A 104 -3.73 -1.67 4.19
C ILE A 104 -4.32 -1.50 2.79
N SER A 105 -5.58 -1.08 2.69
CA SER A 105 -6.27 -0.82 1.42
C SER A 105 -5.62 0.31 0.63
N LEU A 106 -5.29 1.44 1.29
CA LEU A 106 -4.55 2.54 0.68
C LEU A 106 -3.20 2.05 0.15
N LEU A 107 -2.41 1.39 1.01
CA LEU A 107 -1.07 0.94 0.67
C LEU A 107 -1.09 -0.07 -0.49
N ALA A 108 -2.08 -0.98 -0.53
CA ALA A 108 -2.23 -1.91 -1.64
C ALA A 108 -2.41 -1.18 -2.99
N ILE A 109 -3.29 -0.16 -3.04
CA ILE A 109 -3.53 0.64 -4.25
C ILE A 109 -2.25 1.39 -4.67
N ILE A 110 -1.58 2.03 -3.71
CA ILE A 110 -0.40 2.83 -3.99
C ILE A 110 0.78 1.95 -4.43
N VAL A 111 1.00 0.80 -3.80
CA VAL A 111 2.06 -0.15 -4.21
C VAL A 111 1.82 -0.64 -5.64
N VAL A 112 0.59 -0.97 -6.02
CA VAL A 112 0.26 -1.36 -7.40
C VAL A 112 0.56 -0.21 -8.37
N SER A 113 0.10 1.00 -8.04
CA SER A 113 0.28 2.19 -8.89
C SER A 113 1.76 2.52 -9.08
N ASP A 114 2.54 2.46 -8.01
CA ASP A 114 3.97 2.77 -8.00
C ASP A 114 4.80 1.70 -8.73
N LEU A 115 4.53 0.41 -8.50
CA LEU A 115 5.21 -0.68 -9.21
C LEU A 115 4.96 -0.65 -10.73
N ARG A 116 3.78 -0.16 -11.16
CA ARG A 116 3.41 -0.14 -12.57
C ARG A 116 3.80 1.16 -13.28
N TYR A 117 3.60 2.29 -12.63
CA TYR A 117 3.70 3.62 -13.25
C TYR A 117 4.67 4.57 -12.54
N MET A 118 5.24 4.18 -11.39
CA MET A 118 6.06 5.04 -10.52
C MET A 118 5.33 6.34 -10.16
N LEU A 119 4.02 6.22 -9.87
CA LEU A 119 3.14 7.35 -9.58
C LEU A 119 2.20 7.01 -8.43
N ILE A 120 2.03 7.98 -7.52
CA ILE A 120 1.10 7.94 -6.40
C ILE A 120 -0.07 8.89 -6.73
N PRO A 121 -1.29 8.38 -6.99
CA PRO A 121 -2.38 9.24 -7.45
C PRO A 121 -2.96 10.12 -6.34
N ASP A 122 -2.91 11.44 -6.53
CA ASP A 122 -3.47 12.42 -5.59
C ASP A 122 -4.94 12.16 -5.25
N ARG A 123 -5.75 11.74 -6.23
CA ARG A 123 -7.18 11.43 -6.01
C ARG A 123 -7.37 10.32 -4.99
N VAL A 124 -6.51 9.30 -5.01
CA VAL A 124 -6.56 8.21 -4.03
C VAL A 124 -6.17 8.75 -2.66
N LEU A 125 -5.07 9.50 -2.56
CA LEU A 125 -4.63 10.09 -1.30
C LEU A 125 -5.70 10.98 -0.67
N LEU A 126 -6.37 11.83 -1.46
CA LEU A 126 -7.43 12.72 -0.98
C LEU A 126 -8.65 11.95 -0.45
N VAL A 127 -9.09 10.90 -1.16
CA VAL A 127 -10.21 10.06 -0.71
C VAL A 127 -9.86 9.39 0.62
N PHE A 128 -8.68 8.79 0.73
CA PHE A 128 -8.26 8.12 1.96
C PHE A 128 -7.99 9.09 3.10
N ALA A 129 -7.46 10.29 2.85
CA ALA A 129 -7.36 11.35 3.85
C ALA A 129 -8.74 11.71 4.43
N GLY A 130 -9.76 11.81 3.56
CA GLY A 130 -11.15 11.99 3.97
C GLY A 130 -11.69 10.83 4.80
N LEU A 131 -11.41 9.58 4.41
CA LEU A 131 -11.78 8.39 5.18
C LEU A 131 -11.13 8.38 6.56
N PHE A 132 -9.83 8.66 6.67
CA PHE A 132 -9.14 8.71 7.97
C PHE A 132 -9.64 9.84 8.86
N LEU A 133 -10.02 10.98 8.27
CA LEU A 133 -10.67 12.05 9.02
C LEU A 133 -12.04 11.61 9.58
N MET A 134 -12.85 10.91 8.78
CA MET A 134 -14.12 10.34 9.23
C MET A 134 -13.92 9.27 10.31
N GLU A 135 -12.95 8.37 10.11
CA GLU A 135 -12.61 7.34 11.09
C GLU A 135 -12.12 7.96 12.41
N ARG A 136 -11.34 9.05 12.36
CA ARG A 136 -10.90 9.78 13.56
C ARG A 136 -12.08 10.35 14.36
N LEU A 137 -13.14 10.80 13.69
CA LEU A 137 -14.36 11.32 14.33
C LEU A 137 -15.14 10.23 15.07
N VAL A 138 -15.23 9.03 14.49
CA VAL A 138 -16.03 7.91 15.04
C VAL A 138 -15.22 7.03 15.99
N ILE A 139 -13.90 6.94 15.78
CA ILE A 139 -12.98 6.03 16.46
C ILE A 139 -11.78 6.84 16.97
N PRO A 140 -11.94 7.62 18.06
CA PRO A 140 -10.88 8.48 18.59
C PRO A 140 -9.86 7.67 19.40
N PHE A 141 -9.02 6.86 18.72
CA PHE A 141 -7.97 6.08 19.39
C PHE A 141 -6.66 6.85 19.61
N LEU A 142 -6.48 8.00 18.95
CA LEU A 142 -5.40 8.96 19.19
C LEU A 142 -5.98 10.38 19.26
N PRO A 143 -5.32 11.31 20.00
CA PRO A 143 -5.69 12.72 20.00
C PRO A 143 -5.67 13.34 18.60
N TRP A 144 -6.54 14.33 18.38
CA TRP A 144 -6.57 15.13 17.14
C TRP A 144 -5.24 15.82 16.85
N VAL A 145 -4.55 16.24 17.91
CA VAL A 145 -3.24 16.89 17.82
C VAL A 145 -2.21 15.94 17.19
N ASP A 146 -2.22 14.64 17.56
CA ASP A 146 -1.31 13.66 16.96
C ASP A 146 -1.56 13.46 15.46
N MET A 147 -2.81 13.50 15.03
CA MET A 147 -3.17 13.43 13.61
C MET A 147 -2.62 14.62 12.82
N LEU A 148 -2.82 15.84 13.34
CA LEU A 148 -2.36 17.08 12.68
C LEU A 148 -0.84 17.20 12.71
N LEU A 149 -0.22 16.94 13.86
CA LEU A 149 1.24 16.92 13.99
C LEU A 149 1.85 15.82 13.15
N GLY A 150 1.27 14.63 13.14
CA GLY A 150 1.74 13.53 12.31
C GLY A 150 1.71 13.90 10.82
N ALA A 151 0.62 14.49 10.34
CA ALA A 151 0.51 14.96 8.96
C ALA A 151 1.55 16.05 8.64
N ALA A 152 1.70 17.03 9.52
CA ALA A 152 2.66 18.12 9.35
C ALA A 152 4.10 17.61 9.35
N VAL A 153 4.47 16.74 10.30
CA VAL A 153 5.81 16.15 10.42
C VAL A 153 6.10 15.25 9.22
N GLY A 154 5.18 14.36 8.85
CA GLY A 154 5.35 13.48 7.70
C GLY A 154 5.53 14.26 6.39
N PHE A 155 4.70 15.28 6.14
CA PHE A 155 4.81 16.14 4.97
C PHE A 155 6.12 16.93 4.97
N SER A 156 6.39 17.67 6.05
CA SER A 156 7.54 18.59 6.12
C SER A 156 8.88 17.85 6.03
N LEU A 157 8.99 16.66 6.62
CA LEU A 157 10.20 15.85 6.57
C LEU A 157 10.55 15.48 5.11
N LEU A 158 9.63 14.86 4.38
CA LEU A 158 9.89 14.46 3.00
C LEU A 158 9.96 15.66 2.06
N TRP A 159 9.17 16.71 2.30
CA TRP A 159 9.25 17.93 1.52
C TRP A 159 10.63 18.59 1.63
N LEU A 160 11.17 18.69 2.85
CA LEU A 160 12.52 19.21 3.09
C LEU A 160 13.58 18.37 2.36
N ILE A 161 13.47 17.04 2.43
CA ILE A 161 14.37 16.14 1.69
C ILE A 161 14.24 16.35 0.18
N ALA A 162 13.02 16.47 -0.36
CA ALA A 162 12.78 16.70 -1.77
C ALA A 162 13.41 18.02 -2.26
N VAL A 163 13.31 19.09 -1.47
CA VAL A 163 13.93 20.39 -1.79
C VAL A 163 15.46 20.31 -1.71
N LEU A 164 16.01 19.75 -0.62
CA LEU A 164 17.47 19.65 -0.41
C LEU A 164 18.16 18.71 -1.39
N SER A 165 17.45 17.69 -1.88
CA SER A 165 17.95 16.73 -2.88
C SER A 165 17.77 17.19 -4.32
N ASN A 166 17.35 18.44 -4.57
CA ASN A 166 17.03 18.96 -5.91
C ASN A 166 16.03 18.08 -6.68
N GLY A 167 14.99 17.60 -6.00
CA GLY A 167 13.97 16.73 -6.58
C GLY A 167 14.31 15.25 -6.59
N GLY A 168 15.24 14.80 -5.74
CA GLY A 168 15.61 13.39 -5.59
C GLY A 168 14.51 12.50 -5.01
N MET A 169 13.40 13.08 -4.55
CA MET A 169 12.24 12.38 -3.97
C MET A 169 10.94 12.82 -4.64
N GLY A 170 10.02 11.87 -4.87
CA GLY A 170 8.78 12.12 -5.58
C GLY A 170 7.79 12.92 -4.74
N GLY A 171 7.13 13.92 -5.34
CA GLY A 171 6.08 14.69 -4.67
C GLY A 171 4.88 13.83 -4.20
N GLY A 172 4.68 12.66 -4.82
CA GLY A 172 3.71 11.66 -4.37
C GLY A 172 4.06 11.08 -2.99
N ASP A 173 5.34 10.81 -2.74
CA ASP A 173 5.80 10.25 -1.46
C ASP A 173 5.58 11.25 -0.32
N VAL A 174 5.87 12.53 -0.59
CA VAL A 174 5.64 13.64 0.35
C VAL A 174 4.18 13.68 0.81
N LYS A 175 3.24 13.60 -0.15
CA LYS A 175 1.80 13.60 0.15
C LYS A 175 1.35 12.32 0.84
N LEU A 176 1.89 11.16 0.45
CA LEU A 176 1.60 9.90 1.10
C LEU A 176 2.00 9.95 2.59
N PHE A 177 3.19 10.46 2.91
CA PHE A 177 3.64 10.58 4.30
C PHE A 177 2.80 11.55 5.14
N ALA A 178 2.20 12.57 4.53
CA ALA A 178 1.20 13.39 5.20
C ALA A 178 -0.02 12.55 5.64
N VAL A 179 -0.56 11.73 4.72
CA VAL A 179 -1.69 10.84 5.00
C VAL A 179 -1.32 9.76 6.01
N LEU A 180 -0.14 9.16 5.90
CA LEU A 180 0.37 8.20 6.89
C LEU A 180 0.48 8.83 8.27
N GLY A 181 0.94 10.08 8.35
CA GLY A 181 1.01 10.85 9.58
C GLY A 181 -0.34 11.06 10.26
N MET A 182 -1.42 11.25 9.49
CA MET A 182 -2.78 11.36 10.03
C MET A 182 -3.22 10.10 10.80
N VAL A 183 -2.71 8.94 10.38
CA VAL A 183 -3.07 7.63 10.92
C VAL A 183 -2.16 7.23 12.06
N LEU A 184 -0.85 7.28 11.81
CA LEU A 184 0.19 6.79 12.71
C LEU A 184 0.53 7.77 13.84
N GLY A 185 0.27 9.07 13.63
CA GLY A 185 0.76 10.12 14.53
C GLY A 185 2.24 10.45 14.31
N TRP A 186 2.73 11.48 15.00
CA TRP A 186 4.06 12.04 14.74
C TRP A 186 5.22 11.13 15.17
N LYS A 187 5.07 10.30 16.21
CA LYS A 187 6.11 9.34 16.62
C LYS A 187 6.25 8.21 15.61
N MET A 188 5.13 7.56 15.29
CA MET A 188 5.15 6.37 14.44
C MET A 188 5.36 6.70 12.97
N VAL A 189 5.04 7.92 12.49
CA VAL A 189 5.39 8.33 11.12
C VAL A 189 6.90 8.49 10.95
N LEU A 190 7.63 8.93 11.98
CA LEU A 190 9.10 8.99 11.96
C LEU A 190 9.72 7.59 11.94
N LEU A 191 9.18 6.67 12.76
CA LEU A 191 9.59 5.26 12.72
C LEU A 191 9.30 4.64 11.36
N ALA A 192 8.11 4.88 10.80
CA ALA A 192 7.73 4.40 9.48
C ALA A 192 8.67 4.92 8.39
N PHE A 193 9.05 6.21 8.45
CA PHE A 193 10.05 6.79 7.55
C PHE A 193 11.39 6.08 7.66
N PHE A 194 11.92 5.93 8.87
CA PHE A 194 13.18 5.23 9.12
C PHE A 194 13.14 3.81 8.55
N LEU A 195 12.12 3.03 8.89
CA LEU A 195 11.96 1.66 8.39
C LEU A 195 11.77 1.61 6.86
N ALA A 196 11.05 2.56 6.27
CA ALA A 196 10.90 2.65 4.83
C ALA A 196 12.24 2.90 4.13
N THR A 197 13.09 3.79 4.66
CA THR A 197 14.43 4.00 4.10
C THR A 197 15.32 2.76 4.26
N LEU A 198 15.23 2.05 5.38
CA LEU A 198 15.96 0.81 5.63
C LEU A 198 15.54 -0.30 4.65
N TYR A 199 14.23 -0.59 4.57
CA TYR A 199 13.69 -1.57 3.63
C TYR A 199 13.97 -1.18 2.18
N GLY A 200 13.84 0.11 1.84
CA GLY A 200 14.14 0.62 0.51
C GLY A 200 15.61 0.40 0.12
N THR A 201 16.52 0.63 1.07
CA THR A 201 17.95 0.36 0.87
C THR A 201 18.21 -1.13 0.65
N ILE A 202 17.64 -2.00 1.49
CA ILE A 202 17.78 -3.46 1.35
C ILE A 202 17.24 -3.94 0.00
N ILE A 203 16.02 -3.53 -0.36
CA ILE A 203 15.37 -3.91 -1.62
C ILE A 203 16.18 -3.38 -2.81
N GLY A 204 16.68 -2.14 -2.74
CA GLY A 204 17.52 -1.54 -3.77
C GLY A 204 18.86 -2.26 -3.95
N LEU A 205 19.55 -2.60 -2.86
CA LEU A 205 20.80 -3.36 -2.88
C LEU A 205 20.61 -4.76 -3.48
N ILE A 206 19.59 -5.49 -3.05
CA ILE A 206 19.24 -6.80 -3.62
C ILE A 206 18.89 -6.66 -5.10
N GLY A 207 18.10 -5.64 -5.46
CA GLY A 207 17.73 -5.36 -6.85
C GLY A 207 18.94 -5.06 -7.74
N MET A 208 19.95 -4.35 -7.22
CA MET A 208 21.20 -4.09 -7.91
C MET A 208 22.05 -5.36 -8.04
N ALA A 209 22.15 -6.17 -6.98
CA ALA A 209 22.88 -7.44 -7.00
C ALA A 209 22.28 -8.44 -8.02
N LEU A 210 20.96 -8.45 -8.19
CA LEU A 210 20.25 -9.26 -9.19
C LEU A 210 20.25 -8.64 -10.60
N GLY A 211 20.89 -7.49 -10.79
CA GLY A 211 20.94 -6.78 -12.08
C GLY A 211 19.61 -6.19 -12.56
N ARG A 212 18.59 -6.14 -11.68
CA ARG A 212 17.25 -5.61 -12.00
C ARG A 212 17.13 -4.11 -11.77
N VAL A 213 17.95 -3.54 -10.90
CA VAL A 213 18.01 -2.11 -10.58
C VAL A 213 19.36 -1.57 -11.04
N ARG A 214 19.36 -0.40 -11.69
CA ARG A 214 20.58 0.30 -12.10
C ARG A 214 20.78 1.55 -11.26
N ARG A 215 22.03 1.80 -10.88
CA ARG A 215 22.40 3.01 -10.13
C ARG A 215 22.00 4.26 -10.92
N GLY A 216 21.40 5.23 -10.22
CA GLY A 216 20.95 6.49 -10.81
C GLY A 216 19.65 6.42 -11.62
N LYS A 217 18.99 5.26 -11.72
CA LYS A 217 17.64 5.16 -12.29
C LYS A 217 16.59 5.22 -11.18
N PRO A 218 15.43 5.86 -11.44
CA PRO A 218 14.33 5.86 -10.49
C PRO A 218 13.83 4.44 -10.24
N MET A 219 13.42 4.18 -9.00
CA MET A 219 12.88 2.92 -8.53
C MET A 219 11.63 3.19 -7.70
N PRO A 220 10.58 2.36 -7.78
CA PRO A 220 9.40 2.47 -6.93
C PRO A 220 9.77 2.42 -5.44
N PHE A 221 9.42 3.46 -4.69
CA PHE A 221 9.69 3.59 -3.27
C PHE A 221 8.49 3.21 -2.39
N ALA A 222 7.26 3.27 -2.93
CA ALA A 222 6.05 2.95 -2.17
C ALA A 222 6.01 1.54 -1.57
N PRO A 223 6.59 0.47 -2.19
CA PRO A 223 6.69 -0.83 -1.53
C PRO A 223 7.45 -0.77 -0.21
N ALA A 224 8.53 0.03 -0.14
CA ALA A 224 9.29 0.21 1.08
C ALA A 224 8.53 1.06 2.10
N ILE A 225 7.84 2.11 1.65
CA ILE A 225 6.93 2.90 2.50
C ILE A 225 5.85 2.02 3.12
N ALA A 226 5.23 1.14 2.32
CA ALA A 226 4.18 0.24 2.79
C ALA A 226 4.72 -0.72 3.86
N LEU A 227 5.88 -1.34 3.63
CA LEU A 227 6.52 -2.19 4.63
C LEU A 227 6.84 -1.41 5.92
N GLY A 228 7.47 -0.24 5.81
CA GLY A 228 7.81 0.59 6.97
C GLY A 228 6.58 1.02 7.77
N SER A 229 5.51 1.42 7.08
CA SER A 229 4.26 1.87 7.70
C SER A 229 3.51 0.74 8.39
N LEU A 230 3.46 -0.45 7.79
CA LEU A 230 2.82 -1.61 8.40
C LEU A 230 3.62 -2.11 9.60
N THR A 231 4.95 -2.16 9.50
CA THR A 231 5.79 -2.50 10.66
C THR A 231 5.58 -1.52 11.81
N ALA A 232 5.54 -0.20 11.53
CA ALA A 232 5.25 0.81 12.54
C ALA A 232 3.83 0.68 13.13
N LEU A 233 2.83 0.35 12.30
CA LEU A 233 1.45 0.18 12.77
C LEU A 233 1.28 -0.98 13.75
N PHE A 234 1.88 -2.13 13.42
CA PHE A 234 1.68 -3.40 14.15
C PHE A 234 2.69 -3.63 15.28
N PHE A 235 3.92 -3.17 15.10
CA PHE A 235 5.05 -3.46 16.00
C PHE A 235 5.75 -2.21 16.52
N GLY A 236 5.27 -1.01 16.18
CA GLY A 236 5.95 0.25 16.49
C GLY A 236 6.10 0.48 17.98
N ASP A 237 5.05 0.24 18.76
CA ASP A 237 5.06 0.41 20.21
C ASP A 237 6.16 -0.49 20.84
N GLN A 238 6.19 -1.79 20.49
CA GLN A 238 7.19 -2.74 20.99
C GLN A 238 8.62 -2.39 20.56
N LEU A 239 8.81 -1.88 19.34
CA LEU A 239 10.12 -1.47 18.84
C LEU A 239 10.65 -0.23 19.58
N VAL A 240 9.77 0.74 19.85
CA VAL A 240 10.13 1.95 20.60
C VAL A 240 10.45 1.58 22.05
N ASP A 241 9.61 0.77 22.69
CA ASP A 241 9.82 0.34 24.08
C ASP A 241 11.13 -0.46 24.21
N ALA A 242 11.36 -1.45 23.35
CA ALA A 242 12.61 -2.23 23.35
C ALA A 242 13.86 -1.38 23.10
N TYR A 243 13.74 -0.30 22.32
CA TYR A 243 14.83 0.66 22.16
C TYR A 243 15.05 1.46 23.45
N MET A 244 13.99 1.97 24.07
CA MET A 244 14.11 2.74 25.32
C MET A 244 14.69 1.90 26.46
N ASP A 245 14.29 0.63 26.58
CA ASP A 245 14.78 -0.32 27.58
C ASP A 245 16.29 -0.65 27.43
N LEU A 246 16.89 -0.37 26.28
CA LEU A 246 18.34 -0.54 26.09
C LEU A 246 19.16 0.59 26.74
N PHE A 247 18.55 1.77 26.92
CA PHE A 247 19.22 2.98 27.42
C PHE A 247 18.82 3.38 28.84
N VAL A 248 17.77 2.75 29.40
CA VAL A 248 17.31 2.93 30.78
C VAL A 248 17.75 1.73 31.61
#